data_AF-A0A146G3S6-F1
#
_entry.id   AF-A0A146G3S6-F1
#
_cell.length_a   1.000
_cell.length_b   1.000
_cell.length_c   1.000
_cell.angle_alpha   90.00
_cell.angle_beta   90.00
_cell.angle_gamma   90.00
#
_symmetry.space_group_name_H-M   'P 1'
#
loop_
_entity.id
_entity.type
_entity.pdbx_description
1 polymer ?
#
loop_
_entity_poly.entity_id
_entity_poly.type
_entity_poly.pdbx_seq_one_letter_code
_entity_poly.pdbx_strand_id
1 'polypeptide(L)'
;MTARCVLPLVVAFACLWPGVAGAYKVGRAVPLEGVAAKADVIFKATAVSEARTDQGGFEKVPGFAPVETRLRMVSVLKGDVPKGEVGFLHYDVQDGELFCDYEPQHYRLVPGKTYLVFALRQAWNDPALFRQIWMSHTGLKTQGELLCADDQPLASTDVREIYWKELTGLLHSSDPAEVVYAIEMLDKLGGDGRETYDQLKEFPREKVIDAVKPLITSKDPAIARAALMVVGGGNPYMTEERAAFWLATIGVETPGLGRMDPGLKNPGAERYAQDLIALADGSGPEETRALAILALGLTRNPAVQPALERWLTDPSPRVRAAAVVLLADYPAMATGQRLRTAATDPAAEVRSAAARAVGFGQYIDHAGLLADLLKDPDRKVRHDASVSLLSFPPEKESIAAIFRANLGTAEFAPLFLLALAAKDPSPYRDALADVVVKEISPTNWSGGQIPSYTARALLLRDLKAQSPEDLRSGRFDHALDALGTFRKGGGSSPVEVYALYFQKGLTDRAKALRAQATAEAGYDIGSQFDAAAAHPDAYLGN
;
A
#
# COMPACT_ATOMS: atom_id res chain seq x y z
N MET A 1 -24.50 -2.33 38.03
CA MET A 1 -24.64 -3.79 37.91
C MET A 1 -24.56 -4.14 36.43
N THR A 2 -23.35 -4.25 35.88
CA THR A 2 -22.60 -5.51 35.67
C THR A 2 -23.30 -6.49 34.73
N ALA A 3 -22.81 -6.55 33.48
CA ALA A 3 -22.73 -7.79 32.72
C ALA A 3 -21.45 -7.73 31.88
N ARG A 4 -20.48 -8.56 32.26
CA ARG A 4 -19.18 -8.77 31.62
C ARG A 4 -19.38 -9.53 30.30
N CYS A 5 -18.83 -9.03 29.19
CA CYS A 5 -18.58 -9.86 28.01
C CYS A 5 -17.19 -10.50 28.16
N VAL A 6 -17.18 -11.82 28.22
CA VAL A 6 -15.98 -12.67 28.21
C VAL A 6 -15.65 -12.98 26.76
N LEU A 7 -14.50 -12.51 26.28
CA LEU A 7 -13.91 -12.93 25.01
C LEU A 7 -13.26 -14.32 25.21
N PRO A 8 -13.45 -15.30 24.30
CA PRO A 8 -12.74 -16.57 24.41
C PRO A 8 -11.28 -16.39 23.99
N LEU A 9 -10.39 -16.72 24.93
CA LEU A 9 -8.96 -16.90 24.74
C LEU A 9 -8.75 -18.13 23.84
N VAL A 10 -8.34 -17.94 22.58
CA VAL A 10 -7.79 -19.04 21.77
C VAL A 10 -6.27 -19.03 21.98
N VAL A 11 -5.83 -19.87 22.91
CA VAL A 11 -4.42 -20.21 23.10
C VAL A 11 -4.05 -21.22 22.00
N ALA A 12 -3.30 -20.78 21.00
CA ALA A 12 -2.68 -21.69 20.04
C ALA A 12 -1.22 -21.92 20.46
N PHE A 13 -0.96 -23.13 20.97
CA PHE A 13 0.39 -23.68 21.12
C PHE A 13 0.99 -23.88 19.72
N ALA A 14 2.05 -23.15 19.40
CA ALA A 14 2.83 -23.37 18.18
C ALA A 14 3.91 -24.42 18.46
N CYS A 15 3.72 -25.63 17.93
CA CYS A 15 4.80 -26.61 17.79
C CYS A 15 5.70 -26.20 16.63
N LEU A 16 6.98 -26.03 16.92
CA LEU A 16 8.07 -25.80 15.98
C LEU A 16 8.33 -27.05 15.13
N TRP A 17 8.32 -26.90 13.80
CA TRP A 17 9.02 -27.79 12.87
C TRP A 17 9.68 -26.93 11.77
N PRO A 18 10.97 -27.11 11.44
CA PRO A 18 11.63 -26.32 10.39
C PRO A 18 11.46 -27.01 9.04
N GLY A 19 10.93 -26.32 8.03
CA GLY A 19 10.84 -26.88 6.68
C GLY A 19 9.81 -26.26 5.73
N VAL A 20 9.08 -25.22 6.13
CA VAL A 20 8.25 -24.43 5.21
C VAL A 20 8.70 -22.98 5.36
N ALA A 21 8.99 -22.31 4.24
CA ALA A 21 9.11 -20.86 4.17
C ALA A 21 7.74 -20.26 4.55
N GLY A 22 7.46 -20.23 5.85
CA GLY A 22 6.25 -19.65 6.41
C GLY A 22 6.48 -18.16 6.48
N ALA A 23 5.65 -17.38 5.78
CA ALA A 23 5.59 -15.94 5.95
C ALA A 23 5.55 -15.61 7.46
N TYR A 24 6.57 -14.92 7.95
CA TYR A 24 6.62 -14.47 9.34
C TYR A 24 5.80 -13.20 9.48
N LYS A 25 5.13 -13.04 10.63
CA LYS A 25 4.20 -11.92 10.83
C LYS A 25 4.96 -10.66 11.23
N VAL A 26 4.95 -9.65 10.37
CA VAL A 26 5.45 -8.31 10.70
C VAL A 26 4.41 -7.60 11.58
N GLY A 27 4.85 -7.11 12.74
CA GLY A 27 4.01 -6.30 13.64
C GLY A 27 3.86 -4.87 13.13
N ARG A 28 2.74 -4.21 13.43
CA ARG A 28 2.63 -2.74 13.25
C ARG A 28 3.68 -2.01 14.10
N ALA A 29 4.01 -0.78 13.71
CA ALA A 29 4.81 0.12 14.53
C ALA A 29 4.22 0.24 15.94
N VAL A 30 5.08 0.20 16.95
CA VAL A 30 4.71 0.35 18.36
C VAL A 30 4.76 1.84 18.77
N PRO A 31 3.75 2.37 19.49
CA PRO A 31 3.82 3.73 20.04
C PRO A 31 5.07 3.97 20.91
N LEU A 32 5.57 5.21 20.95
CA LEU A 32 6.83 5.57 21.64
C LEU A 32 6.82 5.16 23.11
N GLU A 33 5.70 5.34 23.80
CA GLU A 33 5.53 4.87 25.20
C GLU A 33 5.67 3.35 25.32
N GLY A 34 5.18 2.59 24.35
CA GLY A 34 5.30 1.13 24.29
C GLY A 34 6.75 0.68 24.02
N VAL A 35 7.47 1.39 23.15
CA VAL A 35 8.90 1.17 22.92
C VAL A 35 9.69 1.45 24.21
N ALA A 36 9.42 2.59 24.85
CA ALA A 36 10.05 2.99 26.10
C ALA A 36 9.76 2.01 27.25
N ALA A 37 8.53 1.48 27.33
CA ALA A 37 8.16 0.48 28.33
C ALA A 37 8.94 -0.82 28.16
N LYS A 38 9.20 -1.23 26.91
CA LYS A 38 9.91 -2.48 26.59
C LYS A 38 11.42 -2.39 26.81
N ALA A 39 12.01 -1.20 26.70
CA ALA A 39 13.45 -1.00 26.90
C ALA A 39 13.85 -1.17 28.38
N ASP A 40 14.96 -1.85 28.66
CA ASP A 40 15.54 -1.88 30.02
C ASP A 40 16.26 -0.57 30.33
N VAL A 41 16.92 -0.02 29.30
CA VAL A 41 17.65 1.26 29.35
C VAL A 41 17.31 2.12 28.14
N ILE A 42 17.32 3.43 28.33
CA ILE A 42 17.21 4.42 27.25
C ILE A 42 18.27 5.47 27.48
N PHE A 43 19.08 5.75 26.47
CA PHE A 43 20.16 6.71 26.58
C PHE A 43 20.47 7.40 25.25
N LYS A 44 21.00 8.62 25.33
CA LYS A 44 21.57 9.33 24.19
C LYS A 44 23.09 9.10 24.20
N ALA A 45 23.65 8.68 23.07
CA ALA A 45 25.07 8.38 22.95
C ALA A 45 25.60 8.59 21.53
N THR A 46 26.89 8.92 21.41
CA THR A 46 27.58 9.05 20.12
C THR A 46 28.21 7.73 19.72
N ALA A 47 27.99 7.27 18.50
CA ALA A 47 28.68 6.10 17.95
C ALA A 47 30.17 6.40 17.76
N VAL A 48 31.03 5.50 18.24
CA VAL A 48 32.49 5.65 18.22
C VAL A 48 33.12 4.73 17.19
N SER A 49 32.72 3.45 17.20
CA SER A 49 33.21 2.44 16.28
C SER A 49 32.21 1.30 16.17
N GLU A 50 32.35 0.49 15.12
CA GLU A 50 31.54 -0.70 14.88
C GLU A 50 32.45 -1.88 14.53
N ALA A 51 32.06 -3.08 14.96
CA ALA A 51 32.74 -4.32 14.62
C ALA A 51 31.75 -5.47 14.47
N ARG A 52 31.98 -6.34 13.48
CA ARG A 52 31.22 -7.60 13.34
C ARG A 52 31.42 -8.47 14.58
N THR A 53 30.37 -9.15 15.00
CA THR A 53 30.38 -9.93 16.23
C THR A 53 29.54 -11.20 16.09
N ASP A 54 29.97 -12.26 16.77
CA ASP A 54 29.18 -13.49 16.95
C ASP A 54 28.50 -13.53 18.35
N GLN A 55 28.62 -12.44 19.12
CA GLN A 55 28.02 -12.33 20.44
C GLN A 55 26.50 -12.06 20.35
N GLY A 56 25.80 -12.26 21.48
CA GLY A 56 24.43 -11.77 21.62
C GLY A 56 23.32 -12.76 21.29
N GLY A 57 23.66 -13.95 20.78
CA GLY A 57 22.67 -14.95 20.36
C GLY A 57 21.89 -14.55 19.10
N PHE A 58 22.51 -13.77 18.22
CA PHE A 58 21.95 -13.38 16.93
C PHE A 58 22.05 -14.56 15.95
N GLU A 59 20.98 -14.79 15.20
CA GLU A 59 20.92 -15.82 14.18
C GLU A 59 21.60 -15.36 12.89
N LYS A 60 22.02 -16.31 12.04
CA LYS A 60 22.55 -15.98 10.72
C LYS A 60 21.39 -15.68 9.78
N VAL A 61 21.31 -14.44 9.30
CA VAL A 61 20.28 -14.00 8.36
C VAL A 61 20.93 -13.53 7.07
N PRO A 62 20.60 -14.08 5.88
CA PRO A 62 21.14 -13.61 4.62
C PRO A 62 20.93 -12.10 4.42
N GLY A 63 22.00 -11.38 4.06
CA GLY A 63 21.97 -9.92 3.85
C GLY A 63 22.13 -9.08 5.12
N PHE A 64 22.21 -9.70 6.30
CA PHE A 64 22.39 -9.00 7.56
C PHE A 64 23.46 -9.68 8.40
N ALA A 65 24.24 -8.90 9.15
CA ALA A 65 25.21 -9.45 10.07
C ALA A 65 25.17 -8.72 11.42
N PRO A 66 25.39 -9.44 12.54
CA PRO A 66 25.44 -8.81 13.85
C PRO A 66 26.69 -7.92 13.96
N VAL A 67 26.50 -6.79 14.64
CA VAL A 67 27.47 -5.74 14.87
C VAL A 67 27.42 -5.36 16.34
N GLU A 68 28.60 -5.16 16.95
CA GLU A 68 28.73 -4.39 18.16
C GLU A 68 29.15 -2.97 17.81
N THR A 69 28.31 -2.00 18.15
CA THR A 69 28.65 -0.58 18.08
C THR A 69 29.08 -0.10 19.46
N ARG A 70 30.27 0.52 19.54
CA ARG A 70 30.75 1.20 20.74
C ARG A 70 30.12 2.59 20.82
N LEU A 71 29.47 2.88 21.93
CA LEU A 71 28.71 4.10 22.15
C LEU A 71 29.29 4.89 23.33
N ARG A 72 29.62 6.16 23.10
CA ARG A 72 30.05 7.09 24.14
C ARG A 72 28.84 7.81 24.73
N MET A 73 28.63 7.64 26.02
CA MET A 73 27.46 8.16 26.73
C MET A 73 27.38 9.69 26.71
N VAL A 74 26.21 10.23 26.35
CA VAL A 74 25.87 11.66 26.47
C VAL A 74 24.93 11.88 27.67
N SER A 75 23.81 11.15 27.73
CA SER A 75 22.87 11.22 28.84
C SER A 75 22.03 9.95 28.94
N VAL A 76 21.57 9.63 30.16
CA VAL A 76 20.73 8.45 30.43
C VAL A 76 19.34 8.93 30.78
N LEU A 77 18.34 8.41 30.06
CA LEU A 77 16.93 8.72 30.26
C LEU A 77 16.25 7.68 31.17
N LYS A 78 16.58 6.40 30.99
CA LYS A 78 15.99 5.28 31.73
C LYS A 78 17.04 4.24 32.07
N GLY A 79 16.93 3.70 33.28
CA GLY A 79 17.76 2.60 33.77
C GLY A 79 19.17 3.01 34.17
N ASP A 80 19.95 2.05 34.65
CA ASP A 80 21.33 2.26 35.09
C ASP A 80 22.31 1.88 33.97
N VAL A 81 23.14 2.84 33.55
CA VAL A 81 24.12 2.65 32.48
C VAL A 81 25.51 3.06 33.01
N PRO A 82 26.53 2.18 32.88
CA PRO A 82 27.87 2.48 33.36
C PRO A 82 28.45 3.76 32.75
N LYS A 83 29.33 4.43 33.51
CA LYS A 83 30.10 5.56 33.00
C LYS A 83 31.11 5.09 31.96
N GLY A 84 31.25 5.83 30.87
CA GLY A 84 32.21 5.56 29.81
C GLY A 84 31.54 5.05 28.53
N GLU A 85 32.28 4.26 27.76
CA GLU A 85 31.77 3.63 26.53
C GLU A 85 31.08 2.31 26.83
N VAL A 86 29.95 2.10 26.17
CA VAL A 86 29.13 0.88 26.27
C VAL A 86 29.05 0.19 24.92
N GLY A 87 28.84 -1.12 24.90
CA GLY A 87 28.62 -1.89 23.69
C GLY A 87 27.13 -2.01 23.39
N PHE A 88 26.74 -1.94 22.13
CA PHE A 88 25.38 -2.16 21.67
C PHE A 88 25.37 -3.16 20.52
N LEU A 89 24.75 -4.32 20.76
CA LEU A 89 24.60 -5.40 19.80
C LEU A 89 23.35 -5.20 18.95
N HIS A 90 23.50 -5.18 17.64
CA HIS A 90 22.39 -5.09 16.68
C HIS A 90 22.72 -5.77 15.35
N TYR A 91 21.71 -6.01 14.51
CA TYR A 91 21.95 -6.30 13.10
C TYR A 91 22.25 -5.00 12.33
N ASP A 92 23.09 -5.12 11.30
CA ASP A 92 23.23 -4.15 10.23
C ASP A 92 23.23 -4.88 8.87
N VAL A 93 22.89 -4.16 7.81
CA VAL A 93 22.92 -4.64 6.43
C VAL A 93 24.35 -5.05 6.05
N GLN A 94 24.47 -6.14 5.28
CA GLN A 94 25.71 -6.59 4.69
C GLN A 94 25.65 -6.40 3.17
N ASP A 95 26.72 -5.85 2.57
CA ASP A 95 26.79 -5.62 1.13
C ASP A 95 26.59 -6.93 0.33
N GLY A 96 25.58 -6.98 -0.54
CA GLY A 96 25.21 -8.15 -1.35
C GLY A 96 23.75 -8.09 -1.86
N GLU A 97 23.35 -9.05 -2.71
CA GLU A 97 21.94 -9.16 -3.15
C GLU A 97 21.03 -9.51 -1.96
N LEU A 98 20.13 -8.57 -1.62
CA LEU A 98 19.09 -8.74 -0.62
C LEU A 98 17.98 -9.65 -1.17
N PHE A 99 18.13 -10.95 -1.00
CA PHE A 99 17.03 -11.90 -1.07
C PHE A 99 16.82 -12.49 0.33
N CYS A 100 15.84 -11.98 1.07
CA CYS A 100 15.52 -12.53 2.38
C CYS A 100 14.01 -12.75 2.54
N ASP A 101 13.62 -14.00 2.84
CA ASP A 101 12.26 -14.34 3.31
C ASP A 101 12.00 -13.81 4.73
N TYR A 102 13.03 -13.27 5.39
CA TYR A 102 13.04 -12.72 6.74
C TYR A 102 13.96 -11.50 6.88
N GLU A 103 13.43 -10.40 7.41
CA GLU A 103 14.16 -9.16 7.67
C GLU A 103 14.21 -8.90 9.19
N PRO A 104 15.40 -8.88 9.79
CA PRO A 104 15.55 -8.59 11.21
C PRO A 104 15.39 -7.09 11.46
N GLN A 105 15.10 -6.74 12.71
CA GLN A 105 15.26 -5.37 13.17
C GLN A 105 16.75 -5.03 13.06
N HIS A 106 17.10 -3.96 12.38
CA HIS A 106 18.48 -3.58 12.12
C HIS A 106 18.64 -2.06 12.18
N TYR A 107 19.87 -1.63 12.44
CA TYR A 107 20.20 -0.21 12.58
C TYR A 107 21.54 0.08 11.91
N ARG A 108 21.68 1.29 11.40
CA ARG A 108 22.93 1.81 10.85
C ARG A 108 23.44 2.97 11.71
N LEU A 109 24.33 2.66 12.65
CA LEU A 109 24.87 3.62 13.62
C LEU A 109 26.23 4.15 13.16
N VAL A 110 26.21 5.24 12.39
CA VAL A 110 27.40 5.81 11.77
C VAL A 110 28.33 6.42 12.82
N PRO A 111 29.62 6.02 12.89
CA PRO A 111 30.58 6.64 13.80
C PRO A 111 30.62 8.17 13.67
N GLY A 112 30.60 8.86 14.81
CA GLY A 112 30.53 10.32 14.92
C GLY A 112 29.12 10.89 14.99
N LYS A 113 28.07 10.13 14.66
CA LYS A 113 26.67 10.55 14.83
C LYS A 113 26.15 10.18 16.21
N THR A 114 25.17 10.95 16.69
CA THR A 114 24.55 10.76 18.01
C THR A 114 23.15 10.19 17.85
N TYR A 115 22.79 9.23 18.71
CA TYR A 115 21.54 8.50 18.66
C TYR A 115 20.90 8.42 20.04
N LEU A 116 19.57 8.46 20.08
CA LEU A 116 18.76 8.01 21.20
C LEU A 116 18.50 6.51 21.00
N VAL A 117 19.00 5.69 21.90
CA VAL A 117 18.97 4.23 21.80
C VAL A 117 18.07 3.64 22.87
N PHE A 118 17.17 2.77 22.46
CA PHE A 118 16.32 1.97 23.33
C PHE A 118 16.85 0.54 23.31
N ALA A 119 17.27 0.03 24.48
CA ALA A 119 17.98 -1.25 24.52
C ALA A 119 17.54 -2.15 25.67
N LEU A 120 17.77 -3.44 25.48
CA LEU A 120 17.70 -4.46 26.53
C LEU A 120 19.10 -4.72 27.08
N ARG A 121 19.18 -5.14 28.34
CA ARG A 121 20.45 -5.62 28.92
C ARG A 121 20.84 -6.96 28.29
N GLN A 122 22.13 -7.11 27.99
CA GLN A 122 22.65 -8.36 27.44
C GLN A 122 23.32 -9.20 28.54
N ALA A 123 22.66 -10.29 28.94
CA ALA A 123 23.14 -11.28 29.91
C ALA A 123 23.56 -10.70 31.28
N TRP A 124 23.77 -11.57 32.27
CA TRP A 124 24.01 -11.17 33.66
C TRP A 124 25.45 -10.70 33.96
N ASN A 125 26.38 -10.84 33.00
CA ASN A 125 27.82 -10.79 33.30
C ASN A 125 28.55 -9.54 32.77
N ASP A 126 27.99 -8.79 31.80
CA ASP A 126 28.57 -7.53 31.34
C ASP A 126 27.57 -6.38 31.51
N PRO A 127 27.72 -5.53 32.54
CA PRO A 127 26.80 -4.42 32.78
C PRO A 127 26.90 -3.29 31.74
N ALA A 128 27.94 -3.30 30.89
CA ALA A 128 28.19 -2.30 29.85
C ALA A 128 27.80 -2.77 28.44
N LEU A 129 27.15 -3.94 28.31
CA LEU A 129 26.72 -4.50 27.03
C LEU A 129 25.19 -4.53 26.93
N PHE A 130 24.67 -3.94 25.87
CA PHE A 130 23.24 -3.85 25.57
C PHE A 130 22.93 -4.44 24.20
N ARG A 131 21.64 -4.68 23.91
CA ARG A 131 21.19 -5.18 22.61
C ARG A 131 19.87 -4.58 22.16
N GLN A 132 19.57 -4.72 20.87
CA GLN A 132 18.29 -4.33 20.27
C GLN A 132 17.06 -4.99 20.93
N ILE A 133 15.94 -4.27 20.94
CA ILE A 133 14.69 -4.68 21.62
C ILE A 133 13.90 -5.75 20.87
N TRP A 134 13.95 -5.75 19.54
CA TRP A 134 13.29 -6.73 18.69
C TRP A 134 14.32 -7.50 17.89
N MET A 135 14.05 -8.76 17.59
CA MET A 135 14.86 -9.53 16.64
C MET A 135 14.30 -9.41 15.22
N SER A 136 12.98 -9.43 15.07
CA SER A 136 12.28 -9.20 13.80
C SER A 136 11.87 -7.73 13.67
N HIS A 137 11.89 -7.20 12.44
CA HIS A 137 11.52 -5.81 12.24
C HIS A 137 10.05 -5.54 12.62
N THR A 138 9.79 -4.32 13.07
CA THR A 138 8.42 -3.79 13.18
C THR A 138 8.06 -2.99 11.93
N GLY A 139 6.81 -2.57 11.80
CA GLY A 139 6.39 -1.69 10.70
C GLY A 139 7.28 -0.45 10.55
N LEU A 140 7.88 0.04 11.63
CA LEU A 140 9.00 0.98 11.57
C LEU A 140 10.33 0.23 11.63
N LYS A 141 11.04 0.18 10.48
CA LYS A 141 12.31 -0.56 10.33
C LYS A 141 13.45 -0.07 11.20
N THR A 142 13.39 1.15 11.73
CA THR A 142 14.38 1.71 12.67
C THR A 142 13.85 1.81 14.09
N GLN A 143 12.69 1.21 14.40
CA GLN A 143 12.07 1.32 15.70
C GLN A 143 12.98 0.76 16.79
N GLY A 144 13.37 1.61 17.74
CA GLY A 144 14.35 1.31 18.78
C GLY A 144 15.59 2.19 18.75
N GLU A 145 15.77 2.98 17.69
CA GLU A 145 16.74 4.09 17.65
C GLU A 145 16.11 5.36 17.09
N LEU A 146 16.78 6.49 17.32
CA LEU A 146 16.53 7.76 16.66
C LEU A 146 17.86 8.52 16.51
N LEU A 147 18.25 8.85 15.28
CA LEU A 147 19.29 9.85 15.01
C LEU A 147 18.94 11.19 15.68
N CYS A 148 19.89 11.75 16.43
CA CYS A 148 19.76 13.01 17.16
C CYS A 148 20.42 14.19 16.41
N ALA A 149 19.91 15.40 16.64
CA ALA A 149 20.40 16.63 16.00
C ALA A 149 21.78 17.06 16.50
N ASP A 150 22.10 16.72 17.75
CA ASP A 150 23.34 17.12 18.41
C ASP A 150 23.81 16.09 19.43
N ASP A 151 24.99 16.33 20.01
CA ASP A 151 25.58 15.57 21.11
C ASP A 151 25.31 16.20 22.49
N GLN A 152 24.32 17.09 22.60
CA GLN A 152 24.00 17.76 23.85
C GLN A 152 23.12 16.86 24.75
N PRO A 153 23.24 16.98 26.09
CA PRO A 153 22.40 16.25 27.02
C PRO A 153 20.90 16.48 26.79
N LEU A 154 20.10 15.44 27.04
CA LEU A 154 18.65 15.51 26.96
C LEU A 154 18.10 16.58 27.91
N ALA A 155 17.22 17.43 27.40
CA ALA A 155 16.62 18.54 28.16
C ALA A 155 15.24 18.20 28.74
N SER A 156 14.69 17.01 28.42
CA SER A 156 13.40 16.52 28.91
C SER A 156 13.55 15.05 29.28
N THR A 157 12.62 14.57 30.13
CA THR A 157 12.44 13.14 30.43
C THR A 157 11.28 12.52 29.66
N ASP A 158 10.51 13.31 28.92
CA ASP A 158 9.43 12.81 28.08
C ASP A 158 9.98 12.39 26.70
N VAL A 159 9.84 11.11 26.37
CA VAL A 159 10.31 10.54 25.10
C VAL A 159 9.69 11.24 23.90
N ARG A 160 8.40 11.60 23.95
CA ARG A 160 7.72 12.27 22.83
C ARG A 160 8.29 13.68 22.61
N GLU A 161 8.56 14.42 23.69
CA GLU A 161 9.20 15.74 23.61
C GLU A 161 10.62 15.66 23.07
N ILE A 162 11.39 14.64 23.49
CA ILE A 162 12.75 14.38 22.98
C ILE A 162 12.69 14.10 21.48
N TYR A 163 11.85 13.17 21.03
CA TYR A 163 11.70 12.86 19.60
C TYR A 163 11.37 14.12 18.80
N TRP A 164 10.41 14.93 19.28
CA TRP A 164 10.04 16.17 18.63
C TRP A 164 11.23 17.14 18.53
N LYS A 165 11.96 17.35 19.63
CA LYS A 165 13.09 18.28 19.68
C LYS A 165 14.23 17.84 18.75
N GLU A 166 14.61 16.56 18.80
CA GLU A 166 15.72 16.03 18.01
C GLU A 166 15.38 16.06 16.51
N LEU A 167 14.18 15.63 16.12
CA LEU A 167 13.76 15.66 14.71
C LEU A 167 13.63 17.08 14.16
N THR A 168 13.03 18.00 14.93
CA THR A 168 12.94 19.41 14.49
C THR A 168 14.30 20.11 14.49
N GLY A 169 15.25 19.68 15.32
CA GLY A 169 16.65 20.10 15.23
C GLY A 169 17.29 19.66 13.92
N LEU A 170 17.12 18.39 13.54
CA LEU A 170 17.66 17.81 12.29
C LEU A 170 17.10 18.48 11.02
N LEU A 171 15.91 19.09 11.07
CA LEU A 171 15.39 19.89 9.95
C LEU A 171 16.29 21.07 9.57
N HIS A 172 17.21 21.48 10.45
CA HIS A 172 18.16 22.57 10.23
C HIS A 172 19.60 22.06 9.96
N SER A 173 19.78 20.75 9.76
CA SER A 173 21.09 20.17 9.46
C SER A 173 21.65 20.71 8.14
N SER A 174 22.98 20.81 8.07
CA SER A 174 23.69 21.10 6.82
C SER A 174 23.80 19.87 5.91
N ASP A 175 23.48 18.68 6.41
CA ASP A 175 23.44 17.42 5.65
C ASP A 175 22.02 17.16 5.14
N PRO A 176 21.78 17.21 3.81
CA PRO A 176 20.44 17.00 3.26
C PRO A 176 19.84 15.63 3.60
N ALA A 177 20.67 14.59 3.78
CA ALA A 177 20.17 13.26 4.11
C ALA A 177 19.54 13.22 5.52
N GLU A 178 20.08 14.00 6.46
CA GLU A 178 19.53 14.13 7.82
C GLU A 178 18.21 14.90 7.83
N VAL A 179 18.11 15.96 7.02
CA VAL A 179 16.87 16.74 6.86
C VAL A 179 15.77 15.86 6.27
N VAL A 180 16.06 15.10 5.21
CA VAL A 180 15.10 14.17 4.59
C VAL A 180 14.67 13.09 5.58
N TYR A 181 15.63 12.46 6.28
CA TYR A 181 15.34 11.49 7.34
C TYR A 181 14.38 12.08 8.39
N ALA A 182 14.62 13.32 8.84
CA ALA A 182 13.80 13.96 9.83
C ALA A 182 12.37 14.25 9.34
N ILE A 183 12.22 14.70 8.08
CA ILE A 183 10.91 14.90 7.45
C ILE A 183 10.13 13.59 7.39
N GLU A 184 10.75 12.51 6.91
CA GLU A 184 10.11 11.20 6.77
C GLU A 184 9.72 10.60 8.13
N MET A 185 10.58 10.75 9.14
CA MET A 185 10.29 10.27 10.48
C MET A 185 9.16 11.08 11.14
N LEU A 186 9.13 12.41 10.95
CA LEU A 186 8.01 13.25 11.40
C LEU A 186 6.70 12.87 10.68
N ASP A 187 6.75 12.58 9.38
CA ASP A 187 5.59 12.11 8.60
C ASP A 187 5.01 10.81 9.19
N LYS A 188 5.89 9.83 9.43
CA LYS A 188 5.53 8.53 10.01
C LYS A 188 4.97 8.67 11.43
N LEU A 189 5.57 9.52 12.27
CA LEU A 189 5.14 9.72 13.66
C LEU A 189 3.89 10.58 13.80
N GLY A 190 3.65 11.53 12.91
CA GLY A 190 2.41 12.29 12.87
C GLY A 190 1.24 11.49 12.31
N GLY A 191 1.55 10.62 11.34
CA GLY A 191 0.57 9.90 10.54
C GLY A 191 -0.25 10.86 9.67
N ASP A 192 -0.85 10.37 8.61
CA ASP A 192 -1.73 11.17 7.75
C ASP A 192 -3.12 10.56 7.60
N GLY A 193 -3.48 9.70 8.57
CA GLY A 193 -4.73 8.95 8.56
C GLY A 193 -4.67 7.66 7.74
N ARG A 194 -3.55 7.36 7.08
CA ARG A 194 -3.31 6.05 6.48
C ARG A 194 -3.19 4.98 7.58
N GLU A 195 -3.83 3.82 7.38
CA GLU A 195 -3.58 2.63 8.19
C GLU A 195 -2.40 1.80 7.64
N THR A 196 -1.27 2.45 7.36
CA THR A 196 -0.05 1.72 6.99
C THR A 196 0.59 1.09 8.23
N TYR A 197 1.41 0.06 8.02
CA TYR A 197 2.07 -0.65 9.12
C TYR A 197 3.10 0.21 9.86
N ASP A 198 3.60 1.26 9.22
CA ASP A 198 4.73 2.08 9.66
C ASP A 198 4.32 3.45 10.24
N GLN A 199 3.03 3.80 10.23
CA GLN A 199 2.55 5.08 10.76
C GLN A 199 2.08 4.99 12.22
N LEU A 200 2.27 6.09 12.93
CA LEU A 200 1.82 6.34 14.30
C LEU A 200 1.05 7.67 14.36
N LYS A 201 0.54 8.02 15.54
CA LYS A 201 -0.15 9.29 15.83
C LYS A 201 0.44 9.95 17.08
N GLU A 202 1.77 9.98 17.14
CA GLU A 202 2.52 10.56 18.26
C GLU A 202 2.47 12.09 18.25
N PHE A 203 2.33 12.70 17.07
CA PHE A 203 2.26 14.15 16.92
C PHE A 203 0.98 14.56 16.19
N PRO A 204 0.34 15.67 16.57
CA PRO A 204 -0.73 16.25 15.76
C PRO A 204 -0.23 16.54 14.34
N ARG A 205 -0.99 16.11 13.33
CA ARG A 205 -0.58 16.20 11.93
C ARG A 205 -0.29 17.65 11.50
N GLU A 206 -1.12 18.59 11.92
CA GLU A 206 -0.95 20.02 11.63
C GLU A 206 0.39 20.54 12.18
N LYS A 207 0.79 20.08 13.36
CA LYS A 207 2.07 20.46 13.98
C LYS A 207 3.26 20.00 13.13
N VAL A 208 3.18 18.76 12.61
CA VAL A 208 4.20 18.20 11.69
C VAL A 208 4.27 19.03 10.41
N ILE A 209 3.12 19.32 9.80
CA ILE A 209 3.04 20.12 8.58
C ILE A 209 3.66 21.51 8.79
N ASP A 210 3.35 22.18 9.90
CA ASP A 210 3.90 23.51 10.20
C ASP A 210 5.43 23.49 10.32
N ALA A 211 5.98 22.44 10.94
CA ALA A 211 7.41 22.29 11.12
C ALA A 211 8.15 22.08 9.78
N VAL A 212 7.56 21.32 8.84
CA VAL A 212 8.19 21.03 7.55
C VAL A 212 7.89 22.07 6.47
N LYS A 213 6.83 22.87 6.62
CA LYS A 213 6.39 23.86 5.62
C LYS A 213 7.54 24.75 5.10
N PRO A 214 8.45 25.31 5.93
CA PRO A 214 9.52 26.17 5.44
C PRO A 214 10.44 25.48 4.42
N LEU A 215 10.49 24.15 4.43
CA LEU A 215 11.40 23.35 3.60
C LEU A 215 10.87 23.09 2.18
N ILE A 216 9.59 23.40 1.88
CA ILE A 216 9.04 23.25 0.52
C ILE A 216 9.75 24.15 -0.51
N THR A 217 10.39 25.23 -0.05
CA THR A 217 11.18 26.16 -0.87
C THR A 217 12.68 25.89 -0.79
N SER A 218 13.10 24.74 -0.25
CA SER A 218 14.51 24.35 -0.22
C SER A 218 15.11 24.32 -1.62
N LYS A 219 16.37 24.74 -1.73
CA LYS A 219 17.14 24.61 -2.98
C LYS A 219 17.58 23.17 -3.25
N ASP A 220 17.62 22.36 -2.20
CA ASP A 220 17.86 20.93 -2.34
C ASP A 220 16.57 20.24 -2.79
N PRO A 221 16.56 19.57 -3.94
CA PRO A 221 15.36 18.97 -4.51
C PRO A 221 14.83 17.80 -3.67
N ALA A 222 15.68 17.06 -2.97
CA ALA A 222 15.25 15.94 -2.13
C ALA A 222 14.52 16.46 -0.88
N ILE A 223 15.03 17.52 -0.25
CA ILE A 223 14.36 18.20 0.87
C ILE A 223 13.01 18.78 0.43
N ALA A 224 12.99 19.55 -0.67
CA ALA A 224 11.76 20.18 -1.15
C ALA A 224 10.69 19.14 -1.49
N ARG A 225 11.09 18.04 -2.15
CA ARG A 225 10.21 16.91 -2.47
C ARG A 225 9.67 16.26 -1.19
N ALA A 226 10.52 15.91 -0.24
CA ALA A 226 10.08 15.30 1.02
C ALA A 226 9.08 16.21 1.77
N ALA A 227 9.37 17.51 1.87
CA ALA A 227 8.48 18.47 2.52
C ALA A 227 7.13 18.60 1.79
N LEU A 228 7.13 18.67 0.45
CA LEU A 228 5.91 18.71 -0.35
C LEU A 228 5.06 17.45 -0.21
N MET A 229 5.69 16.28 -0.09
CA MET A 229 4.97 15.01 0.17
C MET A 229 4.24 15.04 1.51
N VAL A 230 4.79 15.69 2.53
CA VAL A 230 4.13 15.86 3.83
C VAL A 230 3.01 16.89 3.78
N VAL A 231 3.28 18.07 3.20
CA VAL A 231 2.32 19.19 3.09
C VAL A 231 1.12 18.82 2.21
N GLY A 232 1.36 18.13 1.10
CA GLY A 232 0.33 17.67 0.16
C GLY A 232 -0.21 16.26 0.42
N GLY A 233 0.32 15.54 1.43
CA GLY A 233 0.08 14.10 1.62
C GLY A 233 -1.39 13.70 1.86
N GLY A 234 -2.25 14.66 2.22
CA GLY A 234 -3.68 14.44 2.43
C GLY A 234 -4.52 14.24 1.16
N ASN A 235 -3.91 14.02 0.00
CA ASN A 235 -4.63 13.78 -1.26
C ASN A 235 -4.01 12.62 -2.10
N PRO A 236 -4.81 11.97 -2.97
CA PRO A 236 -4.40 10.79 -3.72
C PRO A 236 -3.57 11.09 -4.97
N TYR A 237 -3.37 12.36 -5.34
CA TYR A 237 -2.70 12.74 -6.59
C TYR A 237 -1.18 12.77 -6.49
N MET A 238 -0.64 12.75 -5.26
CA MET A 238 0.80 12.84 -5.00
C MET A 238 1.58 11.58 -5.43
N THR A 239 0.95 10.41 -5.48
CA THR A 239 1.61 9.15 -5.87
C THR A 239 0.73 8.29 -6.78
N GLU A 240 1.36 7.56 -7.68
CA GLU A 240 0.64 6.69 -8.63
C GLU A 240 -0.04 5.51 -7.94
N GLU A 241 0.59 4.97 -6.89
CA GLU A 241 0.05 3.86 -6.10
C GLU A 241 -1.36 4.15 -5.59
N ARG A 242 -1.67 5.40 -5.26
CA ARG A 242 -2.97 5.81 -4.72
C ARG A 242 -4.06 5.94 -5.78
N ALA A 243 -3.71 6.03 -7.06
CA ALA A 243 -4.67 6.30 -8.13
C ALA A 243 -5.76 5.22 -8.21
N ALA A 244 -5.37 3.95 -8.19
CA ALA A 244 -6.32 2.83 -8.27
C ALA A 244 -7.25 2.75 -7.05
N PHE A 245 -6.70 2.92 -5.84
CA PHE A 245 -7.51 2.94 -4.61
C PHE A 245 -8.47 4.14 -4.59
N TRP A 246 -8.04 5.30 -5.07
CA TRP A 246 -8.91 6.47 -5.15
C TRP A 246 -10.05 6.26 -6.16
N LEU A 247 -9.75 5.72 -7.34
CA LEU A 247 -10.77 5.36 -8.33
C LEU A 247 -11.78 4.33 -7.78
N ALA A 248 -11.32 3.33 -7.03
CA ALA A 248 -12.21 2.37 -6.34
C ALA A 248 -13.03 3.00 -5.19
N THR A 249 -12.61 4.16 -4.69
CA THR A 249 -13.30 4.92 -3.62
C THR A 249 -14.42 5.78 -4.20
N ILE A 250 -14.18 6.46 -5.30
CA ILE A 250 -15.12 7.42 -5.89
C ILE A 250 -16.00 6.83 -7.01
N GLY A 251 -15.56 5.73 -7.62
CA GLY A 251 -16.24 5.06 -8.73
C GLY A 251 -16.92 3.76 -8.28
N VAL A 252 -17.14 2.86 -9.23
CA VAL A 252 -17.65 1.52 -8.92
C VAL A 252 -16.61 0.69 -8.17
N GLU A 253 -17.10 -0.20 -7.32
CA GLU A 253 -16.26 -1.09 -6.54
C GLU A 253 -15.41 -1.97 -7.47
N THR A 254 -14.10 -1.99 -7.21
CA THR A 254 -13.16 -2.84 -7.94
C THR A 254 -12.70 -3.96 -7.00
N PRO A 255 -13.06 -5.23 -7.26
CA PRO A 255 -12.70 -6.34 -6.39
C PRO A 255 -11.20 -6.43 -6.10
N GLY A 256 -10.85 -6.63 -4.83
CA GLY A 256 -9.46 -6.75 -4.37
C GLY A 256 -8.73 -5.43 -4.14
N LEU A 257 -9.35 -4.27 -4.43
CA LEU A 257 -8.82 -2.97 -4.03
C LEU A 257 -9.55 -2.45 -2.79
N GLY A 258 -8.77 -2.06 -1.78
CA GLY A 258 -9.31 -1.34 -0.63
C GLY A 258 -9.87 0.03 -1.04
N ARG A 259 -10.83 0.53 -0.27
CA ARG A 259 -11.27 1.92 -0.39
C ARG A 259 -10.45 2.81 0.53
N MET A 260 -10.19 4.01 0.05
CA MET A 260 -9.69 5.12 0.84
C MET A 260 -10.87 5.77 1.58
N ASP A 261 -10.57 6.66 2.52
CA ASP A 261 -11.60 7.52 3.10
C ASP A 261 -12.12 8.50 2.03
N PRO A 262 -13.40 8.46 1.64
CA PRO A 262 -13.96 9.43 0.68
C PRO A 262 -13.97 10.86 1.26
N GLY A 263 -13.86 11.02 2.58
CA GLY A 263 -13.79 12.28 3.30
C GLY A 263 -12.37 12.81 3.54
N LEU A 264 -11.35 12.25 2.88
CA LEU A 264 -9.95 12.66 3.00
C LEU A 264 -9.80 14.19 3.03
N LYS A 265 -9.03 14.65 4.01
CA LYS A 265 -8.68 16.07 4.18
C LYS A 265 -7.23 16.29 3.79
N ASN A 266 -6.97 17.48 3.25
CA ASN A 266 -5.63 17.90 2.90
C ASN A 266 -5.23 19.15 3.72
N PRO A 267 -5.02 18.99 5.05
CA PRO A 267 -4.86 20.12 5.96
C PRO A 267 -3.66 21.01 5.62
N GLY A 268 -2.60 20.44 5.05
CA GLY A 268 -1.43 21.22 4.66
C GLY A 268 -1.70 22.14 3.49
N ALA A 269 -2.34 21.63 2.44
CA ALA A 269 -2.71 22.47 1.30
C ALA A 269 -3.88 23.42 1.60
N GLU A 270 -4.82 23.04 2.47
CA GLU A 270 -5.86 23.95 2.98
C GLU A 270 -5.24 25.16 3.69
N ARG A 271 -4.16 24.95 4.45
CA ARG A 271 -3.44 26.00 5.19
C ARG A 271 -2.51 26.83 4.31
N TYR A 272 -1.82 26.19 3.36
CA TYR A 272 -0.69 26.77 2.62
C TYR A 272 -0.95 26.88 1.11
N ALA A 273 -2.21 26.97 0.69
CA ALA A 273 -2.57 27.06 -0.73
C ALA A 273 -1.84 28.19 -1.46
N GLN A 274 -1.71 29.38 -0.85
CA GLN A 274 -1.03 30.52 -1.48
C GLN A 274 0.47 30.27 -1.66
N ASP A 275 1.14 29.64 -0.68
CA ASP A 275 2.54 29.26 -0.80
C ASP A 275 2.75 28.22 -1.91
N LEU A 276 1.85 27.22 -2.01
CA LEU A 276 1.89 26.21 -3.05
C LEU A 276 1.63 26.80 -4.45
N ILE A 277 0.67 27.71 -4.58
CA ILE A 277 0.41 28.45 -5.83
C ILE A 277 1.64 29.26 -6.22
N ALA A 278 2.24 30.01 -5.28
CA ALA A 278 3.43 30.81 -5.54
C ALA A 278 4.64 29.94 -5.95
N LEU A 279 4.79 28.76 -5.32
CA LEU A 279 5.83 27.81 -5.68
C LEU A 279 5.62 27.22 -7.09
N ALA A 280 4.38 26.90 -7.46
CA ALA A 280 4.02 26.42 -8.79
C ALA A 280 4.21 27.47 -9.89
N ASP A 281 3.89 28.73 -9.61
CA ASP A 281 4.09 29.88 -10.51
C ASP A 281 5.55 30.35 -10.60
N GLY A 282 6.41 29.88 -9.69
CA GLY A 282 7.82 30.26 -9.65
C GLY A 282 8.66 29.70 -10.80
N SER A 283 9.94 30.08 -10.84
CA SER A 283 10.93 29.63 -11.81
C SER A 283 11.81 28.47 -11.32
N GLY A 284 11.39 27.79 -10.25
CA GLY A 284 12.12 26.65 -9.69
C GLY A 284 12.10 25.40 -10.57
N PRO A 285 12.71 24.30 -10.12
CA PRO A 285 12.69 23.03 -10.84
C PRO A 285 11.26 22.59 -11.18
N GLU A 286 11.05 22.12 -12.40
CA GLU A 286 9.72 21.70 -12.89
C GLU A 286 9.06 20.61 -12.05
N GLU A 287 9.85 19.72 -11.44
CA GLU A 287 9.35 18.69 -10.53
C GLU A 287 8.77 19.30 -9.25
N THR A 288 9.46 20.27 -8.64
CA THR A 288 8.98 21.01 -7.47
C THR A 288 7.69 21.76 -7.79
N ARG A 289 7.64 22.42 -8.96
CA ARG A 289 6.44 23.14 -9.42
C ARG A 289 5.26 22.20 -9.63
N ALA A 290 5.48 21.06 -10.31
CA ALA A 290 4.44 20.06 -10.54
C ALA A 290 3.94 19.43 -9.24
N LEU A 291 4.84 19.10 -8.31
CA LEU A 291 4.47 18.58 -6.98
C LEU A 291 3.68 19.61 -6.16
N ALA A 292 4.00 20.90 -6.26
CA ALA A 292 3.22 21.95 -5.59
C ALA A 292 1.78 22.02 -6.12
N ILE A 293 1.58 21.80 -7.43
CA ILE A 293 0.24 21.71 -8.04
C ILE A 293 -0.51 20.47 -7.53
N LEU A 294 0.14 19.29 -7.55
CA LEU A 294 -0.48 18.05 -7.04
C LEU A 294 -0.79 18.15 -5.54
N ALA A 295 0.03 18.86 -4.77
CA ALA A 295 -0.19 19.08 -3.35
C ALA A 295 -1.50 19.83 -3.06
N LEU A 296 -2.02 20.62 -4.00
CA LEU A 296 -3.31 21.32 -3.88
C LEU A 296 -4.54 20.40 -4.05
N GLY A 297 -4.33 19.11 -4.34
CA GLY A 297 -5.41 18.14 -4.56
C GLY A 297 -6.43 18.05 -3.42
N LEU A 298 -7.69 17.80 -3.79
CA LEU A 298 -8.89 17.73 -2.98
C LEU A 298 -9.28 19.01 -2.21
N THR A 299 -8.48 20.08 -2.28
CA THR A 299 -8.78 21.32 -1.55
C THR A 299 -9.93 22.11 -2.15
N ARG A 300 -10.11 22.04 -3.48
CA ARG A 300 -11.09 22.83 -4.26
C ARG A 300 -11.04 24.33 -3.94
N ASN A 301 -9.87 24.83 -3.56
CA ASN A 301 -9.69 26.23 -3.20
C ASN A 301 -9.94 27.12 -4.44
N PRO A 302 -10.90 28.08 -4.40
CA PRO A 302 -11.21 28.93 -5.55
C PRO A 302 -10.03 29.77 -6.04
N ALA A 303 -9.07 30.10 -5.17
CA ALA A 303 -7.87 30.87 -5.54
C ALA A 303 -6.95 30.13 -6.53
N VAL A 304 -7.12 28.82 -6.67
CA VAL A 304 -6.35 28.00 -7.62
C VAL A 304 -6.83 28.19 -9.06
N GLN A 305 -8.10 28.52 -9.30
CA GLN A 305 -8.67 28.55 -10.66
C GLN A 305 -7.90 29.50 -11.61
N PRO A 306 -7.56 30.75 -11.22
CA PRO A 306 -6.77 31.62 -12.11
C PRO A 306 -5.37 31.10 -12.38
N ALA A 307 -4.76 30.37 -11.44
CA ALA A 307 -3.43 29.81 -11.59
C ALA A 307 -3.44 28.54 -12.47
N LEU A 308 -4.48 27.72 -12.32
CA LEU A 308 -4.69 26.51 -13.11
C LEU A 308 -4.78 26.80 -14.61
N GLU A 309 -5.38 27.92 -15.03
CA GLU A 309 -5.38 28.38 -16.43
C GLU A 309 -3.97 28.54 -17.00
N ARG A 310 -3.04 29.08 -16.21
CA ARG A 310 -1.64 29.24 -16.63
C ARG A 310 -0.95 27.88 -16.72
N TRP A 311 -1.10 27.04 -15.68
CA TRP A 311 -0.39 25.77 -15.60
C TRP A 311 -0.80 24.76 -16.68
N LEU A 312 -2.06 24.79 -17.14
CA LEU A 312 -2.54 23.97 -18.26
C LEU A 312 -1.81 24.25 -19.59
N THR A 313 -1.17 25.41 -19.71
CA THR A 313 -0.43 25.84 -20.92
C THR A 313 1.06 26.04 -20.65
N ASP A 314 1.56 25.56 -19.51
CA ASP A 314 2.97 25.68 -19.14
C ASP A 314 3.89 24.99 -20.16
N PRO A 315 5.07 25.54 -20.46
CA PRO A 315 6.04 24.87 -21.34
C PRO A 315 6.48 23.50 -20.81
N SER A 316 6.55 23.31 -19.49
CA SER A 316 6.94 22.02 -18.91
C SER A 316 5.78 21.01 -18.96
N PRO A 317 5.98 19.83 -19.58
CA PRO A 317 4.94 18.81 -19.62
C PRO A 317 4.57 18.27 -18.23
N ARG A 318 5.50 18.29 -17.26
CA ARG A 318 5.23 17.87 -15.87
C ARG A 318 4.23 18.79 -15.19
N VAL A 319 4.37 20.09 -15.40
CA VAL A 319 3.47 21.11 -14.86
C VAL A 319 2.10 21.01 -15.52
N ARG A 320 2.05 20.84 -16.86
CA ARG A 320 0.79 20.58 -17.56
C ARG A 320 0.11 19.31 -17.06
N ALA A 321 0.85 18.22 -16.88
CA ALA A 321 0.30 16.96 -16.40
C ALA A 321 -0.30 17.11 -14.98
N ALA A 322 0.41 17.78 -14.07
CA ALA A 322 -0.10 18.05 -12.73
C ALA A 322 -1.39 18.90 -12.75
N ALA A 323 -1.41 19.95 -13.59
CA ALA A 323 -2.57 20.80 -13.80
C ALA A 323 -3.77 20.01 -14.36
N VAL A 324 -3.54 19.14 -15.33
CA VAL A 324 -4.58 18.30 -15.91
C VAL A 324 -5.18 17.35 -14.88
N VAL A 325 -4.37 16.69 -14.04
CA VAL A 325 -4.89 15.85 -12.94
C VAL A 325 -5.79 16.67 -12.01
N LEU A 326 -5.36 17.89 -11.67
CA LEU A 326 -6.09 18.77 -10.76
C LEU A 326 -7.46 19.23 -11.31
N LEU A 327 -7.71 19.14 -12.62
CA LEU A 327 -9.02 19.43 -13.20
C LEU A 327 -10.15 18.60 -12.57
N ALA A 328 -9.86 17.39 -12.06
CA ALA A 328 -10.81 16.54 -11.35
C ALA A 328 -11.53 17.27 -10.19
N ASP A 329 -10.84 18.21 -9.54
CA ASP A 329 -11.37 19.01 -8.43
C ASP A 329 -12.15 20.25 -8.87
N TYR A 330 -12.05 20.63 -10.16
CA TYR A 330 -12.66 21.83 -10.73
C TYR A 330 -13.53 21.47 -11.95
N PRO A 331 -14.69 20.80 -11.77
CA PRO A 331 -15.52 20.30 -12.86
C PRO A 331 -15.93 21.35 -13.90
N ALA A 332 -16.15 22.61 -13.48
CA ALA A 332 -16.48 23.70 -14.40
C ALA A 332 -15.32 24.04 -15.37
N MET A 333 -14.08 23.75 -14.99
CA MET A 333 -12.89 23.94 -15.81
C MET A 333 -12.55 22.70 -16.65
N ALA A 334 -13.05 21.52 -16.28
CA ALA A 334 -12.81 20.26 -16.97
C ALA A 334 -13.65 20.10 -18.25
N THR A 335 -13.63 21.11 -19.12
CA THR A 335 -14.38 21.08 -20.37
C THR A 335 -13.88 19.98 -21.30
N GLY A 336 -14.78 19.38 -22.09
CA GLY A 336 -14.40 18.36 -23.08
C GLY A 336 -13.32 18.81 -24.06
N GLN A 337 -13.23 20.12 -24.36
CA GLN A 337 -12.15 20.65 -25.20
C GLN A 337 -10.79 20.58 -24.52
N ARG A 338 -10.70 20.97 -23.24
CA ARG A 338 -9.43 20.93 -22.49
C ARG A 338 -8.95 19.49 -22.29
N LEU A 339 -9.86 18.59 -21.94
CA LEU A 339 -9.54 17.17 -21.78
C LEU A 339 -9.08 16.54 -23.11
N ARG A 340 -9.69 16.91 -24.25
CA ARG A 340 -9.21 16.51 -25.59
C ARG A 340 -7.82 17.04 -25.90
N THR A 341 -7.55 18.31 -25.62
CA THR A 341 -6.22 18.89 -25.82
C THR A 341 -5.18 18.13 -25.00
N ALA A 342 -5.44 17.86 -23.72
CA ALA A 342 -4.53 17.09 -22.88
C ALA A 342 -4.35 15.64 -23.35
N ALA A 343 -5.41 14.98 -23.82
CA ALA A 343 -5.37 13.61 -24.36
C ALA A 343 -4.60 13.49 -25.69
N THR A 344 -4.27 14.61 -26.33
CA THR A 344 -3.49 14.66 -27.59
C THR A 344 -2.16 15.41 -27.45
N ASP A 345 -1.76 15.72 -26.20
CA ASP A 345 -0.49 16.38 -25.92
C ASP A 345 0.69 15.51 -26.40
N PRO A 346 1.77 16.12 -26.94
CA PRO A 346 2.95 15.38 -27.37
C PRO A 346 3.60 14.56 -26.25
N ALA A 347 3.51 15.00 -24.99
CA ALA A 347 4.07 14.31 -23.85
C ALA A 347 3.13 13.23 -23.30
N ALA A 348 3.62 12.00 -23.18
CA ALA A 348 2.84 10.87 -22.67
C ALA A 348 2.33 11.08 -21.24
N GLU A 349 3.10 11.77 -20.39
CA GLU A 349 2.70 12.09 -19.02
C GLU A 349 1.46 13.00 -18.93
N VAL A 350 1.27 13.90 -19.91
CA VAL A 350 0.07 14.76 -19.99
C VAL A 350 -1.13 13.97 -20.49
N ARG A 351 -0.93 13.05 -21.45
CA ARG A 351 -2.00 12.14 -21.92
C ARG A 351 -2.45 11.17 -20.82
N SER A 352 -1.50 10.64 -20.04
CA SER A 352 -1.75 9.85 -18.83
C SER A 352 -2.50 10.67 -17.78
N ALA A 353 -2.14 11.94 -17.58
CA ALA A 353 -2.89 12.85 -16.71
C ALA A 353 -4.32 13.08 -17.21
N ALA A 354 -4.55 13.17 -18.52
CA ALA A 354 -5.89 13.33 -19.09
C ALA A 354 -6.79 12.12 -18.76
N ALA A 355 -6.26 10.90 -18.89
CA ALA A 355 -6.98 9.70 -18.46
C ALA A 355 -7.34 9.75 -16.97
N ARG A 356 -6.36 10.05 -16.12
CA ARG A 356 -6.56 10.19 -14.67
C ARG A 356 -7.57 11.28 -14.32
N ALA A 357 -7.54 12.43 -14.99
CA ALA A 357 -8.48 13.52 -14.75
C ALA A 357 -9.92 13.12 -15.05
N VAL A 358 -10.14 12.40 -16.17
CA VAL A 358 -11.46 11.86 -16.53
C VAL A 358 -11.94 10.84 -15.49
N GLY A 359 -11.07 9.93 -15.04
CA GLY A 359 -11.39 8.96 -13.99
C GLY A 359 -11.65 9.63 -12.64
N PHE A 360 -10.71 10.42 -12.12
CA PHE A 360 -10.80 11.09 -10.83
C PHE A 360 -11.97 12.07 -10.73
N GLY A 361 -12.32 12.73 -11.84
CA GLY A 361 -13.49 13.61 -11.91
C GLY A 361 -14.82 12.86 -12.12
N GLN A 362 -14.78 11.55 -12.37
CA GLN A 362 -15.92 10.74 -12.80
C GLN A 362 -16.67 11.36 -14.00
N TYR A 363 -15.92 11.89 -14.97
CA TYR A 363 -16.46 12.54 -16.17
C TYR A 363 -16.88 11.51 -17.22
N ILE A 364 -17.94 10.74 -16.90
CA ILE A 364 -18.43 9.61 -17.69
C ILE A 364 -18.77 10.03 -19.13
N ASP A 365 -19.26 11.25 -19.35
CA ASP A 365 -19.57 11.79 -20.69
C ASP A 365 -18.32 11.98 -21.58
N HIS A 366 -17.12 11.83 -20.99
CA HIS A 366 -15.83 11.88 -21.67
C HIS A 366 -15.16 10.50 -21.79
N ALA A 367 -15.88 9.40 -21.51
CA ALA A 367 -15.35 8.04 -21.64
C ALA A 367 -14.83 7.69 -23.04
N GLY A 368 -15.33 8.36 -24.10
CA GLY A 368 -14.78 8.23 -25.45
C GLY A 368 -13.29 8.59 -25.53
N LEU A 369 -12.82 9.55 -24.72
CA LEU A 369 -11.39 9.87 -24.63
C LEU A 369 -10.58 8.72 -24.05
N LEU A 370 -11.11 8.03 -23.04
CA LEU A 370 -10.45 6.84 -22.50
C LEU A 370 -10.37 5.73 -23.55
N ALA A 371 -11.43 5.53 -24.35
CA ALA A 371 -11.44 4.56 -25.43
C ALA A 371 -10.37 4.82 -26.50
N ASP A 372 -10.07 6.10 -26.78
CA ASP A 372 -8.98 6.48 -27.67
C ASP A 372 -7.61 6.25 -27.01
N LEU A 373 -7.46 6.61 -25.72
CA LEU A 373 -6.22 6.44 -24.96
C LEU A 373 -5.87 4.96 -24.68
N LEU A 374 -6.83 4.03 -24.75
CA LEU A 374 -6.55 2.58 -24.73
C LEU A 374 -5.72 2.12 -25.94
N LYS A 375 -5.62 2.93 -27.00
CA LYS A 375 -4.83 2.66 -28.21
C LYS A 375 -3.51 3.44 -28.24
N ASP A 376 -3.20 4.18 -27.18
CA ASP A 376 -1.99 5.01 -27.10
C ASP A 376 -0.72 4.14 -27.26
N PRO A 377 0.33 4.60 -27.94
CA PRO A 377 1.59 3.87 -28.01
C PRO A 377 2.25 3.67 -26.64
N ASP A 378 2.03 4.58 -25.69
CA ASP A 378 2.61 4.52 -24.36
C ASP A 378 1.82 3.58 -23.42
N ARG A 379 2.54 2.61 -22.83
CA ARG A 379 1.95 1.57 -21.95
C ARG A 379 1.30 2.17 -20.69
N LYS A 380 1.85 3.25 -20.15
CA LYS A 380 1.33 3.92 -18.95
C LYS A 380 0.05 4.69 -19.26
N VAL A 381 -0.04 5.30 -20.44
CA VAL A 381 -1.28 5.96 -20.89
C VAL A 381 -2.42 4.93 -21.01
N ARG A 382 -2.15 3.77 -21.64
CA ARG A 382 -3.14 2.67 -21.71
C ARG A 382 -3.52 2.14 -20.32
N HIS A 383 -2.55 2.02 -19.41
CA HIS A 383 -2.79 1.65 -18.03
C HIS A 383 -3.79 2.61 -17.38
N ASP A 384 -3.48 3.90 -17.33
CA ASP A 384 -4.30 4.90 -16.65
C ASP A 384 -5.69 5.05 -17.29
N ALA A 385 -5.78 4.87 -18.62
CA ALA A 385 -7.06 4.84 -19.33
C ALA A 385 -7.92 3.63 -18.92
N SER A 386 -7.33 2.44 -18.83
CA SER A 386 -8.07 1.22 -18.45
C SER A 386 -8.51 1.24 -16.99
N VAL A 387 -7.66 1.69 -16.06
CA VAL A 387 -8.00 1.84 -14.64
C VAL A 387 -9.12 2.87 -14.47
N SER A 388 -9.02 4.02 -15.16
CA SER A 388 -10.04 5.07 -15.09
C SER A 388 -11.38 4.60 -15.65
N LEU A 389 -11.38 3.84 -16.75
CA LEU A 389 -12.59 3.31 -17.35
C LEU A 389 -13.27 2.25 -16.45
N LEU A 390 -12.47 1.41 -15.79
CA LEU A 390 -12.98 0.42 -14.82
C LEU A 390 -13.67 1.06 -13.61
N SER A 391 -13.38 2.33 -13.30
CA SER A 391 -14.08 3.06 -12.24
C SER A 391 -15.51 3.49 -12.63
N PHE A 392 -15.88 3.39 -13.91
CA PHE A 392 -17.19 3.78 -14.40
C PHE A 392 -18.20 2.62 -14.36
N PRO A 393 -19.50 2.91 -14.21
CA PRO A 393 -20.52 1.87 -14.10
C PRO A 393 -20.69 1.09 -15.42
N PRO A 394 -20.44 -0.23 -15.44
CA PRO A 394 -20.60 -1.07 -16.63
C PRO A 394 -22.05 -1.17 -17.11
N GLU A 395 -23.04 -0.81 -16.28
CA GLU A 395 -24.45 -0.80 -16.67
C GLU A 395 -24.80 0.32 -17.67
N LYS A 396 -23.94 1.35 -17.78
CA LYS A 396 -24.11 2.36 -18.82
C LYS A 396 -23.66 1.78 -20.15
N GLU A 397 -24.56 1.69 -21.11
CA GLU A 397 -24.26 1.05 -22.41
C GLU A 397 -23.11 1.74 -23.16
N SER A 398 -22.93 3.05 -23.02
CA SER A 398 -21.77 3.74 -23.59
C SER A 398 -20.43 3.23 -23.03
N ILE A 399 -20.40 2.79 -21.77
CA ILE A 399 -19.22 2.19 -21.12
C ILE A 399 -19.10 0.72 -21.50
N ALA A 400 -20.21 -0.04 -21.42
CA ALA A 400 -20.25 -1.44 -21.80
C ALA A 400 -19.78 -1.67 -23.25
N ALA A 401 -20.18 -0.80 -24.17
CA ALA A 401 -19.75 -0.85 -25.56
C ALA A 401 -18.23 -0.71 -25.70
N ILE A 402 -17.59 0.17 -24.92
CA ILE A 402 -16.14 0.33 -24.91
C ILE A 402 -15.48 -0.95 -24.37
N PHE A 403 -15.98 -1.52 -23.27
CA PHE A 403 -15.47 -2.79 -22.74
C PHE A 403 -15.56 -3.93 -23.77
N ARG A 404 -16.73 -4.11 -24.42
CA ARG A 404 -16.94 -5.16 -25.43
C ARG A 404 -16.02 -5.00 -26.64
N ALA A 405 -15.83 -3.77 -27.12
CA ALA A 405 -14.94 -3.47 -28.24
C ALA A 405 -13.47 -3.81 -27.96
N ASN A 406 -13.12 -4.03 -26.69
CA ASN A 406 -11.76 -4.18 -26.20
C ASN A 406 -11.46 -5.56 -25.61
N LEU A 407 -12.40 -6.52 -25.72
CA LEU A 407 -12.21 -7.91 -25.25
C LEU A 407 -11.15 -8.69 -26.05
N GLY A 408 -10.71 -8.18 -27.21
CA GLY A 408 -9.61 -8.76 -27.99
C GLY A 408 -8.21 -8.32 -27.55
N THR A 409 -8.09 -7.38 -26.59
CA THR A 409 -6.81 -6.79 -26.22
C THR A 409 -6.30 -7.35 -24.90
N ALA A 410 -5.24 -8.16 -24.96
CA ALA A 410 -4.71 -8.90 -23.81
C ALA A 410 -4.34 -8.05 -22.58
N GLU A 411 -4.02 -6.76 -22.77
CA GLU A 411 -3.66 -5.87 -21.66
C GLU A 411 -4.76 -5.67 -20.62
N PHE A 412 -6.03 -5.69 -21.04
CA PHE A 412 -7.17 -5.34 -20.18
C PHE A 412 -8.43 -6.20 -20.42
N ALA A 413 -8.46 -7.03 -21.46
CA ALA A 413 -9.58 -7.91 -21.79
C ALA A 413 -10.19 -8.68 -20.61
N PRO A 414 -9.41 -9.40 -19.77
CA PRO A 414 -10.00 -10.11 -18.63
C PRO A 414 -10.67 -9.16 -17.64
N LEU A 415 -10.11 -7.98 -17.38
CA LEU A 415 -10.71 -7.01 -16.46
C LEU A 415 -12.04 -6.44 -16.99
N PHE A 416 -12.08 -6.11 -18.29
CA PHE A 416 -13.30 -5.61 -18.94
C PHE A 416 -14.38 -6.68 -19.02
N LEU A 417 -14.01 -7.95 -19.26
CA LEU A 417 -14.94 -9.07 -19.21
C LEU A 417 -15.55 -9.22 -17.82
N LEU A 418 -14.72 -9.16 -16.77
CA LEU A 418 -15.16 -9.25 -15.38
C LEU A 418 -16.11 -8.10 -15.02
N ALA A 419 -15.80 -6.87 -15.45
CA ALA A 419 -16.67 -5.72 -15.24
C ALA A 419 -18.04 -5.90 -15.93
N LEU A 420 -18.07 -6.39 -17.17
CA LEU A 420 -19.31 -6.66 -17.90
C LEU A 420 -20.15 -7.77 -17.24
N ALA A 421 -19.50 -8.80 -16.72
CA ALA A 421 -20.15 -9.95 -16.08
C ALA A 421 -20.54 -9.72 -14.61
N ALA A 422 -20.09 -8.61 -14.01
CA ALA A 422 -20.24 -8.35 -12.58
C ALA A 422 -21.70 -8.38 -12.10
N LYS A 423 -22.63 -7.88 -12.92
CA LYS A 423 -24.07 -7.90 -12.62
C LYS A 423 -24.79 -9.10 -13.23
N ASP A 424 -24.55 -9.37 -14.51
CA ASP A 424 -25.12 -10.49 -15.24
C ASP A 424 -24.01 -11.30 -15.94
N PRO A 425 -23.61 -12.45 -15.38
CA PRO A 425 -22.56 -13.29 -15.93
C PRO A 425 -23.06 -14.18 -17.09
N SER A 426 -24.37 -14.35 -17.25
CA SER A 426 -24.95 -15.30 -18.20
C SER A 426 -24.50 -15.10 -19.66
N PRO A 427 -24.44 -13.86 -20.20
CA PRO A 427 -23.97 -13.63 -21.57
C PRO A 427 -22.48 -13.91 -21.79
N TYR A 428 -21.69 -13.94 -20.72
CA TYR A 428 -20.23 -14.02 -20.74
C TYR A 428 -19.70 -15.36 -20.23
N ARG A 429 -20.59 -16.32 -19.94
CA ARG A 429 -20.27 -17.59 -19.27
C ARG A 429 -19.10 -18.33 -19.88
N ASP A 430 -19.09 -18.55 -21.19
CA ASP A 430 -18.02 -19.31 -21.84
C ASP A 430 -16.68 -18.56 -21.80
N ALA A 431 -16.72 -17.24 -21.94
CA ALA A 431 -15.52 -16.42 -21.83
C ALA A 431 -14.97 -16.41 -20.39
N LEU A 432 -15.84 -16.41 -19.37
CA LEU A 432 -15.42 -16.57 -17.97
C LEU A 432 -14.80 -17.94 -17.72
N ALA A 433 -15.37 -19.01 -18.28
CA ALA A 433 -14.81 -20.35 -18.19
C ALA A 433 -13.41 -20.42 -18.80
N ASP A 434 -13.21 -19.77 -19.94
CA ASP A 434 -11.90 -19.61 -20.58
C ASP A 434 -10.89 -18.88 -19.68
N VAL A 435 -11.29 -17.80 -18.99
CA VAL A 435 -10.42 -17.08 -18.05
C VAL A 435 -9.96 -18.00 -16.91
N VAL A 436 -10.86 -18.85 -16.40
CA VAL A 436 -10.53 -19.81 -15.33
C VAL A 436 -9.58 -20.89 -15.84
N VAL A 437 -9.90 -21.55 -16.96
CA VAL A 437 -9.15 -22.71 -17.47
C VAL A 437 -7.78 -22.32 -18.00
N LYS A 438 -7.70 -21.20 -18.72
CA LYS A 438 -6.46 -20.71 -19.36
C LYS A 438 -5.65 -19.77 -18.47
N GLU A 439 -6.12 -19.50 -17.25
CA GLU A 439 -5.51 -18.55 -16.28
C GLU A 439 -5.22 -17.17 -16.92
N ILE A 440 -6.14 -16.69 -17.76
CA ILE A 440 -5.97 -15.45 -18.52
C ILE A 440 -5.80 -14.28 -17.55
N SER A 441 -4.64 -13.64 -17.61
CA SER A 441 -4.28 -12.50 -16.78
C SER A 441 -3.94 -11.29 -17.65
N PRO A 442 -4.30 -10.07 -17.21
CA PRO A 442 -3.92 -8.84 -17.90
C PRO A 442 -2.40 -8.65 -17.84
N THR A 443 -1.80 -8.17 -18.92
CA THR A 443 -0.35 -7.94 -19.00
C THR A 443 0.09 -6.56 -18.51
N ASN A 444 -0.85 -5.64 -18.29
CA ASN A 444 -0.55 -4.28 -17.84
C ASN A 444 -0.64 -4.12 -16.31
N TRP A 445 -1.81 -4.39 -15.73
CA TRP A 445 -2.06 -4.40 -14.28
C TRP A 445 -3.14 -5.44 -13.90
N SER A 446 -3.03 -6.02 -12.71
CA SER A 446 -3.87 -7.13 -12.23
C SER A 446 -5.31 -6.76 -11.87
N GLY A 447 -5.64 -5.49 -11.67
CA GLY A 447 -7.01 -5.05 -11.35
C GLY A 447 -7.46 -5.32 -9.90
N GLY A 448 -6.52 -5.56 -8.98
CA GLY A 448 -6.80 -5.74 -7.54
C GLY A 448 -6.92 -7.21 -7.12
N GLN A 449 -7.85 -7.96 -7.71
CA GLN A 449 -7.99 -9.40 -7.48
C GLN A 449 -7.49 -10.20 -8.69
N ILE A 450 -6.99 -11.41 -8.45
CA ILE A 450 -6.61 -12.34 -9.52
C ILE A 450 -7.85 -12.63 -10.39
N PRO A 451 -7.80 -12.34 -11.72
CA PRO A 451 -8.97 -12.42 -12.59
C PRO A 451 -9.64 -13.79 -12.62
N SER A 452 -8.86 -14.87 -12.59
CA SER A 452 -9.39 -16.24 -12.57
C SER A 452 -10.21 -16.51 -11.31
N TYR A 453 -9.89 -15.90 -10.18
CA TYR A 453 -10.65 -16.08 -8.93
C TYR A 453 -11.99 -15.36 -9.02
N THR A 454 -11.99 -14.13 -9.53
CA THR A 454 -13.21 -13.36 -9.75
C THR A 454 -14.10 -14.03 -10.80
N ALA A 455 -13.54 -14.49 -11.93
CA ALA A 455 -14.29 -15.20 -12.97
C ALA A 455 -14.97 -16.46 -12.43
N ARG A 456 -14.25 -17.23 -11.61
CA ARG A 456 -14.75 -18.45 -10.98
C ARG A 456 -15.89 -18.16 -10.01
N ALA A 457 -15.81 -17.10 -9.22
CA ALA A 457 -16.90 -16.66 -8.34
C ALA A 457 -18.15 -16.23 -9.13
N LEU A 458 -17.96 -15.51 -10.24
CA LEU A 458 -19.07 -15.10 -11.13
C LEU A 458 -19.75 -16.30 -11.80
N LEU A 459 -18.98 -17.28 -12.29
CA LEU A 459 -19.50 -18.54 -12.83
C LEU A 459 -20.29 -19.31 -11.78
N LEU A 460 -19.76 -19.41 -10.56
CA LEU A 460 -20.42 -20.12 -9.49
C LEU A 460 -21.78 -19.48 -9.16
N ARG A 461 -21.83 -18.15 -9.08
CA ARG A 461 -23.08 -17.40 -8.89
C ARG A 461 -24.08 -17.66 -10.03
N ASP A 462 -23.62 -17.63 -11.27
CA ASP A 462 -24.45 -17.91 -12.45
C ASP A 462 -25.07 -19.31 -12.43
N LEU A 463 -24.25 -20.33 -12.14
CA LEU A 463 -24.68 -21.73 -12.16
C LEU A 463 -25.54 -22.11 -10.95
N LYS A 464 -25.33 -21.47 -9.78
CA LYS A 464 -26.23 -21.60 -8.61
C LYS A 464 -27.68 -21.25 -8.98
N ALA A 465 -27.88 -20.22 -9.80
CA ALA A 465 -29.18 -19.73 -10.23
C ALA A 465 -29.92 -20.65 -11.23
N GLN A 466 -29.22 -21.59 -11.88
CA GLN A 466 -29.81 -22.46 -12.88
C GLN A 466 -30.59 -23.63 -12.26
N SER A 467 -31.58 -24.15 -12.99
CA SER A 467 -32.33 -25.33 -12.56
C SER A 467 -31.45 -26.59 -12.65
N PRO A 468 -31.72 -27.62 -11.82
CA PRO A 468 -31.03 -28.91 -11.96
C PRO A 468 -31.22 -29.58 -13.32
N GLU A 469 -32.35 -29.36 -14.00
CA GLU A 469 -32.60 -29.90 -15.34
C GLU A 469 -31.69 -29.21 -16.38
N ASP A 470 -31.60 -27.88 -16.31
CA ASP A 470 -30.76 -27.08 -17.19
C ASP A 470 -29.28 -27.47 -17.05
N LEU A 471 -28.79 -27.61 -15.83
CA LEU A 471 -27.39 -28.00 -15.59
C LEU A 471 -27.07 -29.41 -16.07
N ARG A 472 -28.06 -30.33 -16.10
CA ARG A 472 -27.90 -31.68 -16.63
C ARG A 472 -28.06 -31.79 -18.15
N SER A 473 -28.52 -30.73 -18.81
CA SER A 473 -28.74 -30.72 -20.26
C SER A 473 -27.46 -30.72 -21.10
N GLY A 474 -26.28 -30.57 -20.49
CA GLY A 474 -24.98 -30.45 -21.15
C GLY A 474 -24.67 -29.04 -21.67
N ARG A 475 -25.65 -28.13 -21.71
CA ARG A 475 -25.46 -26.73 -22.16
C ARG A 475 -24.45 -25.93 -21.35
N PHE A 476 -24.15 -26.36 -20.12
CA PHE A 476 -23.26 -25.65 -19.19
C PHE A 476 -21.95 -26.42 -18.96
N ASP A 477 -21.66 -27.46 -19.74
CA ASP A 477 -20.55 -28.37 -19.47
C ASP A 477 -19.21 -27.66 -19.40
N HIS A 478 -18.92 -26.72 -20.31
CA HIS A 478 -17.67 -25.95 -20.28
C HIS A 478 -17.50 -25.15 -18.97
N ALA A 479 -18.56 -24.49 -18.50
CA ALA A 479 -18.55 -23.73 -17.25
C ALA A 479 -18.45 -24.63 -16.01
N LEU A 480 -19.15 -25.77 -16.02
CA LEU A 480 -19.07 -26.78 -14.98
C LEU A 480 -17.69 -27.48 -14.97
N ASP A 481 -17.06 -27.69 -16.12
CA ASP A 481 -15.69 -28.23 -16.19
C ASP A 481 -14.70 -27.21 -15.63
N ALA A 482 -14.83 -25.94 -16.02
CA ALA A 482 -14.00 -24.86 -15.52
C ALA A 482 -14.07 -24.71 -13.99
N LEU A 483 -15.27 -24.75 -13.39
CA LEU A 483 -15.45 -24.78 -11.93
C LEU A 483 -14.91 -26.08 -11.31
N GLY A 484 -14.96 -27.20 -12.04
CA GLY A 484 -14.49 -28.49 -11.57
C GLY A 484 -12.97 -28.60 -11.48
N THR A 485 -12.21 -27.70 -12.13
CA THR A 485 -10.75 -27.68 -11.98
C THR A 485 -10.37 -27.27 -10.57
N PHE A 486 -9.70 -28.13 -9.81
CA PHE A 486 -9.07 -27.75 -8.54
C PHE A 486 -7.57 -27.54 -8.74
N ARG A 487 -7.04 -26.50 -8.09
CA ARG A 487 -5.60 -26.26 -7.95
C ARG A 487 -5.35 -25.69 -6.56
N LYS A 488 -4.30 -26.17 -5.90
CA LYS A 488 -3.87 -25.67 -4.59
C LYS A 488 -3.62 -24.16 -4.65
N GLY A 489 -4.37 -23.39 -3.86
CA GLY A 489 -4.26 -21.93 -3.78
C GLY A 489 -5.30 -21.13 -4.58
N GLY A 490 -6.18 -21.78 -5.35
CA GLY A 490 -7.26 -21.13 -6.11
C GLY A 490 -8.34 -20.51 -5.19
N GLY A 491 -8.80 -19.29 -5.51
CA GLY A 491 -9.60 -18.45 -4.61
C GLY A 491 -11.03 -18.89 -4.26
N SER A 492 -11.55 -20.01 -4.78
CA SER A 492 -12.83 -20.57 -4.34
C SER A 492 -12.66 -21.99 -3.78
N SER A 493 -13.38 -22.29 -2.70
CA SER A 493 -13.27 -23.58 -2.02
C SER A 493 -13.81 -24.69 -2.93
N PRO A 494 -13.05 -25.78 -3.17
CA PRO A 494 -13.56 -26.93 -3.93
C PRO A 494 -14.80 -27.54 -3.28
N VAL A 495 -14.97 -27.34 -1.97
CA VAL A 495 -16.12 -27.81 -1.19
C VAL A 495 -17.41 -27.11 -1.63
N GLU A 496 -17.35 -25.82 -1.98
CA GLU A 496 -18.50 -25.07 -2.44
C GLU A 496 -18.97 -25.55 -3.83
N VAL A 497 -18.04 -25.76 -4.74
CA VAL A 497 -18.34 -26.32 -6.08
C VAL A 497 -18.88 -27.75 -5.95
N TYR A 498 -18.32 -28.56 -5.05
CA TYR A 498 -18.84 -29.90 -4.76
C TYR A 498 -20.28 -29.84 -4.23
N ALA A 499 -20.58 -28.94 -3.30
CA ALA A 499 -21.94 -28.76 -2.77
C ALA A 499 -22.93 -28.43 -3.89
N LEU A 500 -22.54 -27.56 -4.84
CA LEU A 500 -23.36 -27.24 -6.01
C LEU A 500 -23.61 -28.51 -6.86
N TYR A 501 -22.56 -29.25 -7.21
CA TYR A 501 -22.70 -30.46 -8.03
C TYR A 501 -23.56 -31.51 -7.35
N PHE A 502 -23.37 -31.70 -6.04
CA PHE A 502 -24.14 -32.64 -5.27
C PHE A 502 -25.63 -32.24 -5.21
N GLN A 503 -25.93 -30.99 -4.82
CA GLN A 503 -27.30 -30.48 -4.69
C GLN A 503 -28.05 -30.49 -6.03
N LYS A 504 -27.37 -30.18 -7.13
CA LYS A 504 -27.94 -30.18 -8.49
C LYS A 504 -27.91 -31.57 -9.14
N GLY A 505 -27.50 -32.62 -8.41
CA GLY A 505 -27.46 -34.02 -8.86
C GLY A 505 -26.56 -34.26 -10.07
N LEU A 506 -25.40 -33.60 -10.11
CA LEU A 506 -24.27 -33.81 -11.02
C LEU A 506 -23.26 -34.76 -10.37
N THR A 507 -23.71 -35.98 -10.02
CA THR A 507 -22.99 -36.90 -9.13
C THR A 507 -21.60 -37.29 -9.62
N ASP A 508 -21.41 -37.51 -10.91
CA ASP A 508 -20.11 -37.90 -11.47
C ASP A 508 -19.10 -36.75 -11.39
N ARG A 509 -19.53 -35.53 -11.69
CA ARG A 509 -18.72 -34.31 -11.53
C ARG A 509 -18.33 -34.09 -10.06
N ALA A 510 -19.27 -34.29 -9.12
CA ALA A 510 -18.99 -34.19 -7.68
C ALA A 510 -17.94 -35.21 -7.21
N LYS A 511 -18.07 -36.47 -7.64
CA LYS A 511 -17.10 -37.54 -7.32
C LYS A 511 -15.72 -37.24 -7.88
N ALA A 512 -15.63 -36.80 -9.13
CA ALA A 512 -14.37 -36.46 -9.78
C ALA A 512 -13.66 -35.30 -9.06
N LEU A 513 -14.38 -34.23 -8.74
CA LEU A 513 -13.83 -33.08 -8.00
C LEU A 513 -13.32 -33.48 -6.61
N ARG A 514 -14.09 -34.29 -5.85
CA ARG A 514 -13.65 -34.78 -4.54
C ARG A 514 -12.36 -35.59 -4.66
N ALA A 515 -12.30 -36.51 -5.62
CA ALA A 515 -11.10 -37.33 -5.84
C ALA A 515 -9.88 -36.48 -6.19
N GLN A 516 -10.03 -35.51 -7.11
CA GLN A 516 -8.97 -34.59 -7.48
C GLN A 516 -8.50 -33.76 -6.28
N ALA A 517 -9.43 -33.11 -5.56
CA ALA A 517 -9.10 -32.24 -4.45
C ALA A 517 -8.43 -32.99 -3.29
N THR A 518 -8.89 -34.21 -2.98
CA THR A 518 -8.24 -35.06 -1.97
C THR A 518 -6.82 -35.44 -2.36
N ALA A 519 -6.55 -35.69 -3.65
CA ALA A 519 -5.19 -35.99 -4.11
C ALA A 519 -4.25 -34.77 -4.02
N GLU A 520 -4.76 -33.55 -4.22
CA GLU A 520 -3.95 -32.33 -4.31
C GLU A 520 -3.81 -31.53 -3.00
N ALA A 521 -4.76 -31.63 -2.06
CA ALA A 521 -4.84 -30.73 -0.90
C ALA A 521 -3.65 -30.85 0.07
N GLY A 522 -3.01 -32.01 0.18
CA GLY A 522 -1.91 -32.24 1.13
C GLY A 522 -2.34 -32.20 2.62
N TYR A 523 -3.65 -32.14 2.89
CA TYR A 523 -4.31 -32.25 4.19
C TYR A 523 -5.65 -32.99 4.02
N ASP A 524 -6.26 -33.46 5.11
CA ASP A 524 -7.57 -34.12 5.04
C ASP A 524 -8.70 -33.11 4.76
N ILE A 525 -9.07 -32.98 3.48
CA ILE A 525 -10.22 -32.22 3.01
C ILE A 525 -11.50 -33.07 2.91
N GLY A 526 -11.40 -34.39 3.10
CA GLY A 526 -12.50 -35.34 2.91
C GLY A 526 -13.68 -35.06 3.84
N SER A 527 -13.40 -34.77 5.11
CA SER A 527 -14.39 -34.41 6.12
C SER A 527 -15.21 -33.17 5.75
N GLN A 528 -14.62 -32.21 5.03
CA GLN A 528 -15.34 -31.02 4.56
C GLN A 528 -16.33 -31.35 3.43
N PHE A 529 -15.98 -32.28 2.55
CA PHE A 529 -16.90 -32.78 1.52
C PHE A 529 -18.06 -33.59 2.11
N ASP A 530 -17.81 -34.37 3.16
CA ASP A 530 -18.87 -35.11 3.87
C ASP A 530 -19.85 -34.15 4.56
N ALA A 531 -19.33 -33.10 5.20
CA ALA A 531 -20.16 -32.04 5.77
C ALA A 531 -20.99 -31.30 4.69
N ALA A 532 -20.39 -31.01 3.54
CA ALA A 532 -21.09 -30.39 2.41
C ALA A 532 -22.14 -31.31 1.76
N ALA A 533 -21.94 -32.62 1.75
CA ALA A 533 -22.96 -33.58 1.28
C ALA A 533 -24.15 -33.67 2.26
N ALA A 534 -23.89 -33.58 3.57
CA ALA A 534 -24.92 -33.60 4.59
C ALA A 534 -25.75 -32.31 4.64
N HIS A 535 -25.10 -31.17 4.41
CA HIS A 535 -25.72 -29.84 4.52
C HIS A 535 -25.29 -28.91 3.36
N PRO A 536 -25.65 -29.23 2.10
CA PRO A 536 -25.20 -28.46 0.94
C PRO A 536 -25.59 -26.99 0.98
N ASP A 537 -26.77 -26.67 1.53
CA ASP A 537 -27.27 -25.29 1.63
C ASP A 537 -26.38 -24.39 2.51
N ALA A 538 -25.66 -24.96 3.49
CA ALA A 538 -24.74 -24.21 4.35
C ALA A 538 -23.51 -23.68 3.59
N TYR A 539 -23.20 -24.28 2.44
CA TYR A 539 -22.08 -23.89 1.59
C TYR A 539 -22.53 -23.05 0.39
N LEU A 540 -23.82 -23.06 0.06
CA LEU A 540 -24.37 -22.38 -1.10
C LEU A 540 -25.09 -21.06 -0.77
N GLY A 541 -25.02 -20.61 0.49
CA GLY A 541 -25.59 -19.34 0.96
C GLY A 541 -25.15 -18.13 0.13
N ASN A 542 -25.96 -17.06 0.21
CA ASN A 542 -25.80 -15.81 -0.53
C ASN A 542 -24.53 -15.04 -0.16
#